data_AF-A0A9D6ATG6-F1
#
_entry.id   AF-A0A9D6ATG6-F1
#
_cell.length_a   1.000
_cell.length_b   1.000
_cell.length_c   1.000
_cell.angle_alpha   90.00
_cell.angle_beta   90.00
_cell.angle_gamma   90.00
#
_symmetry.space_group_name_H-M   'P 1'
#
loop_
_entity.id
_entity.type
_entity.pdbx_description
1 polymer ?
#
loop_
_entity_poly.entity_id
_entity_poly.type
_entity_poly.pdbx_seq_one_letter_code
_entity_poly.pdbx_strand_id
1 'polypeptide(L)'
;MSKPCVGCGWCCIQDPCMESHRRYGYMRRCPDLFWDEEAGRYMCGLMLDPETAEQVKRSQHAGQGCYAPLNSWRDDVRNRDDD
;
A
#
# COMPACT_ATOMS: atom_id res chain seq x y z
N MET A 1 19.24 -3.63 8.08
CA MET A 1 18.53 -4.23 6.93
C MET A 1 17.14 -3.61 6.85
N SER A 2 16.71 -3.13 5.69
CA SER A 2 15.34 -2.64 5.51
C SER A 2 14.38 -3.85 5.51
N LYS A 3 13.25 -3.75 6.23
CA LYS A 3 12.22 -4.79 6.21
C LYS A 3 11.42 -4.69 4.90
N PRO A 4 11.06 -5.79 4.22
CA PRO A 4 10.30 -5.73 2.96
C PRO A 4 8.87 -5.23 3.19
N CYS A 5 8.21 -4.65 2.18
CA CYS A 5 6.76 -4.44 2.26
C CYS A 5 6.04 -5.80 2.33
N VAL A 6 5.06 -5.95 3.24
CA VAL A 6 4.31 -7.20 3.44
C VAL A 6 2.82 -7.07 3.10
N GLY A 7 2.41 -5.94 2.53
CA GLY A 7 0.99 -5.70 2.22
C GLY A 7 0.10 -5.58 3.47
N CYS A 8 0.61 -5.02 4.57
CA CYS A 8 -0.20 -4.81 5.80
C CYS A 8 -1.26 -3.71 5.67
N GLY A 9 -1.24 -2.89 4.62
CA GLY A 9 -2.22 -1.82 4.40
C GLY A 9 -2.00 -0.53 5.21
N TRP A 10 -1.14 -0.53 6.25
CA TRP A 10 -0.97 0.60 7.17
C TRP A 10 -0.76 1.94 6.46
N CYS A 11 0.22 2.02 5.55
CA CYS A 11 0.49 3.29 4.85
C CYS A 11 -0.72 3.73 4.02
N CYS A 12 -1.40 2.82 3.33
CA CYS A 12 -2.50 3.18 2.43
C CYS A 12 -3.79 3.59 3.17
N ILE A 13 -3.94 3.20 4.44
CA ILE A 13 -5.09 3.53 5.29
C ILE A 13 -4.78 4.75 6.17
N GLN A 14 -3.57 4.85 6.71
CA GLN A 14 -3.21 5.91 7.67
C GLN A 14 -2.61 7.15 7.00
N ASP A 15 -1.84 6.96 5.91
CA ASP A 15 -1.07 8.02 5.26
C ASP A 15 -0.92 7.75 3.75
N PRO A 16 -2.01 7.90 2.97
CA PRO A 16 -2.01 7.59 1.54
C PRO A 16 -0.88 8.31 0.79
N CYS A 17 -0.30 7.63 -0.19
CA CYS A 17 0.83 8.19 -0.92
C CYS A 17 0.45 9.36 -1.84
N MET A 18 1.47 10.11 -2.29
CA MET A 18 1.26 11.23 -3.22
C MET A 18 0.62 10.81 -4.55
N GLU A 19 0.83 9.59 -5.03
CA GLU A 19 0.15 9.09 -6.24
C GLU A 19 -1.36 8.95 -6.01
N SER A 20 -1.77 8.45 -4.84
CA SER A 20 -3.17 8.41 -4.43
C SER A 20 -3.75 9.83 -4.32
N HIS A 21 -3.03 10.75 -3.66
CA HIS A 21 -3.48 12.13 -3.50
C HIS A 21 -3.62 12.89 -4.81
N ARG A 22 -2.71 12.69 -5.76
CA ARG A 22 -2.81 13.31 -7.09
C ARG A 22 -4.03 12.83 -7.87
N ARG A 23 -4.40 11.56 -7.70
CA ARG A 23 -5.50 10.94 -8.46
C ARG A 23 -6.88 11.16 -7.83
N TYR A 24 -6.96 11.16 -6.50
CA TYR A 24 -8.22 11.16 -5.75
C TYR A 24 -8.38 12.32 -4.77
N GLY A 25 -7.35 13.13 -4.56
CA GLY A 25 -7.33 14.15 -3.51
C GLY A 25 -7.09 13.57 -2.10
N TYR A 26 -7.47 14.33 -1.08
CA TYR A 26 -7.32 13.91 0.31
C TYR A 26 -8.43 12.92 0.68
N MET A 27 -8.09 11.63 0.66
CA MET A 27 -8.99 10.54 1.05
C MET A 27 -8.57 9.97 2.40
N ARG A 28 -9.55 9.47 3.15
CA ARG A 28 -9.30 8.79 4.43
C ARG A 28 -8.57 7.44 4.26
N ARG A 29 -8.68 6.84 3.08
CA ARG A 29 -8.05 5.59 2.66
C ARG A 29 -7.83 5.66 1.14
N CYS A 30 -6.73 5.11 0.65
CA CYS A 30 -6.48 5.00 -0.79
C CYS A 30 -7.55 4.14 -1.48
N PRO A 31 -8.29 4.65 -2.49
CA PRO A 31 -9.30 3.87 -3.21
C PRO A 31 -8.77 2.63 -3.96
N ASP A 32 -7.49 2.62 -4.37
CA ASP A 32 -6.86 1.47 -5.05
C ASP A 32 -6.27 0.44 -4.07
N LEU A 33 -6.49 0.60 -2.77
CA LEU A 33 -6.10 -0.42 -1.80
C LEU A 33 -7.19 -1.49 -1.72
N PHE A 34 -6.87 -2.70 -2.15
CA PHE A 34 -7.77 -3.85 -2.04
C PHE A 34 -7.10 -5.02 -1.33
N TRP A 35 -7.89 -5.75 -0.55
CA TRP A 35 -7.45 -6.99 0.06
C TRP A 35 -7.46 -8.11 -0.99
N ASP A 36 -6.32 -8.80 -1.12
CA ASP A 36 -6.19 -9.97 -1.99
C ASP A 36 -6.28 -11.23 -1.12
N GLU A 37 -7.40 -11.95 -1.23
CA GLU A 37 -7.69 -13.14 -0.42
C GLU A 37 -6.73 -14.30 -0.71
N GLU A 38 -6.30 -14.46 -1.97
CA GLU A 38 -5.38 -15.54 -2.35
C GLU A 38 -3.97 -15.29 -1.80
N ALA A 39 -3.51 -14.04 -1.87
CA ALA A 39 -2.20 -13.64 -1.36
C ALA A 39 -2.19 -13.38 0.16
N GLY A 40 -3.37 -13.29 0.80
CA GLY A 40 -3.54 -13.00 2.22
C GLY A 40 -2.96 -11.66 2.64
N ARG A 41 -3.03 -10.64 1.77
CA ARG A 41 -2.46 -9.30 2.03
C ARG A 41 -3.12 -8.23 1.17
N TYR A 42 -2.91 -6.97 1.55
CA TYR A 42 -3.29 -5.84 0.70
C TYR A 42 -2.39 -5.69 -0.53
N MET A 43 -3.03 -5.38 -1.64
CA MET A 43 -2.41 -5.08 -2.92
C MET A 43 -2.76 -3.64 -3.34
N CYS A 44 -1.89 -3.03 -4.14
CA CYS A 44 -2.07 -1.67 -4.64
C CYS A 44 -2.48 -1.73 -6.11
N GLY A 45 -3.73 -1.36 -6.42
CA GLY A 45 -4.25 -1.31 -7.79
C GLY A 45 -3.38 -0.45 -8.70
N LEU A 46 -2.92 0.71 -8.23
CA LEU A 46 -2.02 1.58 -9.01
C LEU A 46 -0.67 0.93 -9.35
N MET A 47 -0.17 -0.01 -8.54
CA MET A 47 1.06 -0.75 -8.84
C MET A 47 0.83 -1.94 -9.80
N LEU A 48 -0.42 -2.38 -9.94
CA LEU A 48 -0.81 -3.49 -10.81
C LEU A 48 -1.33 -3.02 -12.16
N ASP A 49 -1.86 -1.80 -12.24
CA ASP A 49 -2.31 -1.16 -13.46
C ASP A 49 -1.12 -0.90 -14.42
N PRO A 50 -1.11 -1.46 -15.64
CA PRO A 50 -0.02 -1.27 -16.61
C PRO A 50 0.28 0.19 -16.94
N GLU A 51 -0.70 1.09 -16.88
CA GLU A 51 -0.53 2.51 -17.21
C GLU A 51 0.20 3.27 -16.10
N THR A 52 -0.01 2.89 -14.83
CA THR A 52 0.57 3.60 -13.68
C THR A 52 1.67 2.87 -12.94
N ALA A 53 1.81 1.55 -13.16
CA ALA A 53 2.67 0.67 -12.37
C ALA A 53 4.11 1.18 -12.27
N GLU A 54 4.72 1.57 -13.39
CA GLU A 54 6.13 2.00 -13.39
C GLU A 54 6.36 3.30 -12.61
N GLN A 55 5.48 4.28 -12.78
CA GLN A 55 5.53 5.53 -12.01
C GLN A 55 5.34 5.28 -10.52
N VAL A 56 4.37 4.43 -10.16
CA VAL A 56 4.02 4.17 -8.76
C VAL A 56 5.10 3.34 -8.06
N LYS A 57 5.64 2.32 -8.74
CA LYS A 57 6.78 1.53 -8.22
C LYS A 57 7.98 2.43 -7.95
N ARG A 58 8.28 3.36 -8.86
CA ARG A 58 9.40 4.30 -8.71
C ARG A 58 9.18 5.29 -7.57
N SER A 59 8.02 5.94 -7.50
CA SER A 59 7.71 6.95 -6.47
C SER A 59 7.62 6.34 -5.07
N GLN A 60 7.10 5.12 -4.96
CA GLN A 60 6.97 4.41 -3.69
C GLN A 60 8.22 3.59 -3.33
N HIS A 61 9.31 3.71 -4.09
CA HIS A 61 10.56 2.99 -3.87
C HIS A 61 10.36 1.48 -3.70
N ALA A 62 9.51 0.88 -4.54
CA ALA A 62 9.18 -0.53 -4.48
C ALA A 62 10.47 -1.38 -4.51
N GLY A 63 10.57 -2.32 -3.57
CA GLY A 63 11.75 -3.18 -3.40
C GLY A 63 12.88 -2.60 -2.52
N GLN A 64 12.85 -1.30 -2.16
CA GLN A 64 13.92 -0.68 -1.36
C GLN A 64 13.69 -0.82 0.16
N GLY A 65 12.46 -1.14 0.56
CA GLY A 65 12.08 -1.35 1.95
C GLY A 65 10.67 -0.89 2.23
N CYS A 66 10.15 -1.25 3.41
CA CYS A 66 8.88 -0.76 3.90
C CYS A 66 9.04 0.69 4.36
N TYR A 67 8.09 1.53 3.96
CA TYR A 67 8.00 2.92 4.41
C TYR A 67 7.81 3.04 5.93
N ALA A 68 7.03 2.15 6.54
CA ALA A 68 6.76 2.13 7.97
C ALA A 68 7.23 0.80 8.60
N PRO A 69 8.54 0.52 8.69
CA PRO A 69 9.05 -0.80 9.08
C PRO A 69 8.80 -1.18 10.55
N LEU A 70 8.42 -0.20 11.38
CA LEU A 70 8.15 -0.39 12.81
C LEU A 70 6.65 -0.43 13.14
N ASN A 71 5.76 -0.35 12.15
CA ASN A 71 4.32 -0.47 12.42
C ASN A 71 3.96 -1.91 12.81
N SER A 72 3.04 -2.07 13.77
CA SER A 72 2.64 -3.37 14.32
C SER A 72 1.78 -4.20 13.37
N TRP A 73 1.12 -3.60 12.37
CA TRP A 73 0.27 -4.34 11.43
C TRP A 73 1.07 -5.27 10.53
N ARG A 74 2.39 -5.09 10.45
CA ARG A 74 3.29 -6.00 9.74
C ARG A 74 3.37 -7.39 10.37
N ASP A 75 3.12 -7.47 11.68
CA ASP A 75 3.13 -8.73 12.44
C ASP A 75 1.70 -9.30 12.58
N ASP A 76 0.69 -8.59 12.08
CA ASP A 76 -0.74 -8.97 12.05
C ASP A 76 -1.37 -8.55 10.70
N VAL A 77 -0.92 -9.18 9.61
CA VAL A 77 -1.46 -8.91 8.27
C VAL A 77 -2.83 -9.58 8.15
N ARG A 78 -3.87 -8.75 8.07
CA ARG A 78 -5.28 -9.16 7.96
C ARG A 78 -6.08 -8.09 7.22
N ASN A 79 -7.24 -8.49 6.71
CA ASN A 79 -8.23 -7.58 6.15
C ASN A 79 -8.75 -6.64 7.25
N ARG A 80 -8.85 -5.36 6.90
CA ARG A 80 -9.26 -4.20 7.70
C ARG A 80 -10.21 -3.30 6.91
N ASP A 81 -10.91 -3.86 5.92
CA ASP A 81 -11.88 -3.11 5.11
C ASP A 81 -13.09 -2.68 5.93
N ASP A 82 -13.37 -3.41 7.00
CA ASP A 82 -14.46 -3.17 7.96
C ASP A 82 -13.98 -2.68 9.35
N ASP A 83 -12.69 -2.33 9.49
CA ASP A 83 -12.13 -1.72 10.73
C ASP A 83 -12.53 -0.23 10.83
#